data_AF-A0A531LVT1-F1
#
_entry.id   AF-A0A531LVT1-F1
#
_cell.length_a   1.000
_cell.length_b   1.000
_cell.length_c   1.000
_cell.angle_alpha   90.00
_cell.angle_beta   90.00
_cell.angle_gamma   90.00
#
_symmetry.space_group_name_H-M   'P 1'
#
loop_
_entity.id
_entity.type
_entity.pdbx_description
1 polymer ?
#
loop_
_entity_poly.entity_id
_entity_poly.type
_entity_poly.pdbx_seq_one_letter_code
_entity_poly.pdbx_strand_id
1 'polypeptide(L)'
;MPVVSTVNIRLGRIDDAETIHAALLRMSAHIGAHQQITSTADDLRRYGFGEKPAFSALIAEVDGEFAGLCLHFPIFSTWMGRPGVYVQD
;
A
#
# COMPACT_ATOMS: atom_id res chain seq x y z
N MET A 1 -33.92 -5.17 -1.38
CA MET A 1 -32.98 -6.22 -1.83
C MET A 1 -31.59 -5.82 -1.37
N PRO A 2 -30.75 -6.72 -0.84
CA PRO A 2 -29.39 -6.35 -0.46
C PRO A 2 -28.62 -5.98 -1.73
N VAL A 3 -27.95 -4.83 -1.72
CA VAL A 3 -27.00 -4.44 -2.76
C VAL A 3 -25.74 -5.29 -2.54
N VAL A 4 -25.33 -6.04 -3.55
CA VAL A 4 -24.08 -6.79 -3.52
C VAL A 4 -23.01 -5.89 -4.11
N SER A 5 -22.12 -5.36 -3.27
CA SER A 5 -20.95 -4.61 -3.73
C SER A 5 -19.88 -5.57 -4.26
N THR A 6 -19.24 -5.19 -5.36
CA THR A 6 -18.14 -5.97 -5.95
C THR A 6 -16.84 -5.56 -5.29
N VAL A 7 -16.15 -6.52 -4.67
CA VAL A 7 -14.84 -6.30 -4.05
C VAL A 7 -13.75 -6.88 -4.95
N ASN A 8 -12.74 -6.07 -5.25
CA ASN A 8 -11.57 -6.46 -6.02
C ASN A 8 -10.29 -6.15 -5.23
N ILE A 9 -9.32 -7.06 -5.26
CA ILE A 9 -7.98 -6.82 -4.70
C ILE A 9 -6.98 -7.05 -5.82
N ARG A 10 -6.18 -6.03 -6.10
CA ARG A 10 -5.17 -6.07 -7.18
C ARG A 10 -3.83 -5.55 -6.72
N LEU A 11 -2.78 -5.91 -7.45
CA LEU A 11 -1.48 -5.26 -7.30
C LEU A 11 -1.60 -3.78 -7.65
N GLY A 12 -0.95 -2.94 -6.83
CA GLY A 12 -0.70 -1.54 -7.14
C GLY A 12 0.18 -1.41 -8.38
N ARG A 13 -0.04 -0.34 -9.12
CA ARG A 13 0.69 0.06 -10.31
C ARG A 13 1.31 1.43 -10.08
N ILE A 14 2.26 1.81 -10.94
CA ILE A 14 2.91 3.12 -10.85
C ILE A 14 1.91 4.29 -10.87
N ASP A 15 0.80 4.13 -11.59
CA ASP A 15 -0.27 5.13 -11.68
C ASP A 15 -1.06 5.27 -10.36
N ASP A 16 -1.00 4.28 -9.47
CA ASP A 16 -1.63 4.34 -8.15
C ASP A 16 -0.79 5.14 -7.14
N ALA A 17 0.39 5.66 -7.49
CA ALA A 17 1.29 6.30 -6.53
C ALA A 17 0.66 7.48 -5.79
N GLU A 18 -0.16 8.32 -6.46
CA GLU A 18 -0.93 9.38 -5.79
C GLU A 18 -1.96 8.78 -4.81
N THR A 19 -2.67 7.75 -5.24
CA THR A 19 -3.69 7.08 -4.43
C THR A 19 -3.09 6.44 -3.18
N ILE A 20 -1.93 5.78 -3.33
CA ILE A 20 -1.16 5.19 -2.23
C ILE A 20 -0.70 6.29 -1.27
N HIS A 21 -0.10 7.36 -1.79
CA HIS A 21 0.36 8.48 -0.95
C HIS A 21 -0.80 9.13 -0.17
N ALA A 22 -1.92 9.37 -0.84
CA ALA A 22 -3.13 9.87 -0.20
C ALA A 22 -3.66 8.92 0.88
N ALA A 23 -3.58 7.60 0.69
CA ALA A 23 -3.95 6.63 1.70
C ALA A 23 -3.02 6.71 2.94
N LEU A 24 -1.70 6.77 2.74
CA LEU A 24 -0.72 6.95 3.83
C LEU A 24 -0.96 8.24 4.62
N LEU A 25 -1.26 9.35 3.94
CA LEU A 25 -1.63 10.61 4.59
C LEU A 25 -2.93 10.50 5.40
N ARG A 26 -3.97 9.84 4.86
CA ARG A 26 -5.22 9.62 5.60
C ARG A 26 -5.02 8.74 6.84
N MET A 27 -4.23 7.66 6.73
CA MET A 27 -3.94 6.77 7.85
C MET A 27 -3.12 7.47 8.94
N SER A 28 -2.08 8.21 8.54
CA SER A 28 -1.27 9.00 9.48
C SER A 28 -2.07 10.11 10.17
N ALA A 29 -3.05 10.72 9.49
CA ALA A 29 -3.97 11.68 10.10
C ALA A 29 -4.83 11.04 11.20
N HIS A 30 -5.30 9.80 11.01
CA HIS A 30 -6.11 9.08 11.99
C HIS A 30 -5.35 8.80 13.30
N ILE A 31 -4.03 8.59 13.23
CA ILE A 31 -3.16 8.37 14.40
C ILE A 31 -2.45 9.64 14.90
N GLY A 32 -2.77 10.82 14.34
CA GLY A 32 -2.17 12.10 14.73
C GLY A 32 -0.70 12.29 14.29
N ALA A 33 -0.20 11.47 13.37
CA ALA A 33 1.20 11.45 12.94
C ALA A 33 1.46 12.06 11.55
N HIS A 34 0.48 12.74 10.94
CA HIS A 34 0.56 13.27 9.58
C HIS A 34 1.82 14.11 9.28
N GLN A 35 2.33 14.87 10.24
CA GLN A 35 3.54 15.70 10.07
C GLN A 35 4.84 14.87 9.93
N GLN A 36 4.78 13.56 10.16
CA GLN A 36 5.93 12.65 10.05
C GLN A 36 6.08 12.06 8.64
N ILE A 37 5.05 12.18 7.77
CA ILE A 37 5.15 11.75 6.38
C ILE A 37 5.90 12.83 5.59
N THR A 38 7.19 12.61 5.38
CA THR A 38 8.04 13.46 4.53
C THR A 38 8.16 12.95 3.10
N SER A 39 7.65 11.75 2.81
CA SER A 39 7.67 11.17 1.47
C SER A 39 6.66 11.86 0.56
N THR A 40 6.88 11.72 -0.74
CA THR A 40 6.01 12.21 -1.82
C THR A 40 5.50 11.05 -2.67
N ALA A 41 4.47 11.29 -3.49
CA ALA A 41 4.03 10.31 -4.49
C ALA A 41 5.16 9.96 -5.48
N ASP A 42 6.05 10.90 -5.82
CA ASP A 42 7.21 10.64 -6.67
C ASP A 42 8.23 9.71 -6.02
N ASP A 43 8.41 9.78 -4.69
CA ASP A 43 9.22 8.79 -3.98
C ASP A 43 8.61 7.39 -4.11
N LEU A 44 7.29 7.27 -3.98
CA LEU A 44 6.59 5.99 -4.16
C LEU A 44 6.72 5.46 -5.59
N ARG A 45 6.60 6.32 -6.61
CA ARG A 45 6.87 5.95 -8.02
C ARG A 45 8.29 5.41 -8.17
N ARG A 46 9.27 6.16 -7.67
CA ARG A 46 10.70 5.88 -7.82
C ARG A 46 11.11 4.58 -7.15
N TYR A 47 10.68 4.36 -5.91
CA TYR A 47 11.15 3.24 -5.10
C TYR A 47 10.22 2.02 -5.16
N GLY A 48 8.93 2.20 -5.44
CA GLY A 48 7.94 1.11 -5.44
C GLY A 48 7.77 0.37 -6.77
N PHE A 49 8.19 0.97 -7.89
CA PHE A 49 7.86 0.45 -9.23
C PHE A 49 9.04 0.40 -10.21
N GLY A 50 10.28 0.51 -9.71
CA GLY A 50 11.50 0.28 -10.50
C GLY A 50 11.85 -1.20 -10.68
N GLU A 51 12.99 -1.51 -11.30
CA GLU A 51 13.45 -2.89 -11.56
C GLU A 51 13.62 -3.73 -10.28
N LYS A 52 13.96 -3.08 -9.16
CA LYS A 52 14.10 -3.67 -7.83
C LYS A 52 13.25 -2.88 -6.84
N PRO A 53 11.93 -3.12 -6.80
CA PRO A 53 11.03 -2.34 -5.97
C PRO A 53 11.33 -2.59 -4.49
N ALA A 54 11.35 -1.51 -3.70
CA ALA A 54 11.59 -1.56 -2.27
C ALA A 54 10.39 -2.11 -1.48
N PHE A 55 9.18 -2.00 -2.05
CA PHE A 55 7.94 -2.49 -1.48
C PHE A 55 6.99 -2.94 -2.60
N SER A 56 6.00 -3.74 -2.23
CA SER A 56 4.82 -4.02 -3.05
C SER A 56 3.58 -3.46 -2.38
N ALA A 57 2.56 -3.16 -3.17
CA ALA A 57 1.27 -2.69 -2.67
C ALA A 57 0.13 -3.54 -3.24
N LEU A 58 -0.86 -3.82 -2.39
CA LEU A 58 -2.18 -4.28 -2.80
C LEU A 58 -3.18 -3.16 -2.61
N ILE A 59 -4.03 -2.98 -3.61
CA ILE A 59 -5.14 -2.03 -3.62
C ILE A 59 -6.44 -2.82 -3.54
N ALA A 60 -7.26 -2.50 -2.54
CA ALA A 60 -8.63 -2.96 -2.44
C ALA A 60 -9.55 -1.93 -3.09
N GLU A 61 -10.51 -2.41 -3.87
CA GLU A 61 -11.54 -1.60 -4.52
C GLU A 61 -12.92 -2.16 -4.16
N VAL A 62 -13.88 -1.27 -3.92
CA VAL A 62 -15.30 -1.58 -3.75
C VAL A 62 -16.07 -0.83 -4.82
N ASP A 63 -16.75 -1.57 -5.69
CA ASP A 63 -17.50 -1.00 -6.82
C ASP A 63 -16.63 -0.10 -7.74
N GLY A 64 -15.34 -0.46 -7.87
CA GLY A 64 -14.34 0.25 -8.67
C GLY A 64 -13.64 1.42 -7.97
N GLU A 65 -14.10 1.78 -6.76
CA GLU A 65 -13.52 2.87 -5.96
C GLU A 65 -12.49 2.36 -4.97
N PHE A 66 -11.42 3.14 -4.75
CA PHE A 66 -10.40 2.79 -3.76
C PHE A 66 -11.01 2.62 -2.37
N ALA A 67 -10.75 1.46 -1.75
CA ALA A 67 -11.27 1.11 -0.43
C ALA A 67 -10.16 0.80 0.59
N GLY A 68 -8.95 0.46 0.15
CA GLY A 68 -7.88 0.12 1.08
C GLY A 68 -6.52 -0.09 0.42
N LEU A 69 -5.49 -0.01 1.26
CA LEU A 69 -4.09 -0.22 0.91
C LEU A 69 -3.53 -1.33 1.82
N CYS A 70 -2.66 -2.16 1.28
CA CYS A 70 -1.72 -2.97 2.05
C CYS A 70 -0.34 -2.80 1.41
N LEU A 71 0.59 -2.15 2.11
CA LEU A 71 1.97 -1.93 1.68
C LEU A 71 2.89 -2.87 2.45
N HIS A 72 3.73 -3.61 1.74
CA HIS A 72 4.52 -4.65 2.35
C HIS A 72 5.86 -4.89 1.65
N PHE A 73 6.81 -5.47 2.37
CA PHE A 73 8.15 -5.77 1.85
C PHE A 73 8.61 -7.18 2.24
N PRO A 74 9.50 -7.80 1.44
CA PRO A 74 10.05 -9.11 1.74
C PRO A 74 10.92 -9.04 3.00
N ILE A 75 10.82 -10.07 3.84
CA ILE A 75 11.68 -10.27 5.01
C ILE A 75 12.19 -11.71 5.04
N PHE A 76 13.21 -11.96 5.86
CA PHE A 76 13.63 -13.32 6.23
C PHE A 76 13.50 -13.50 7.74
N SER A 77 12.77 -14.54 8.16
CA SER A 77 12.65 -14.86 9.58
C SER A 77 13.83 -15.73 10.01
N THR A 78 14.70 -15.20 10.88
CA THR A 78 15.80 -15.98 11.47
C THR A 78 15.32 -17.07 12.43
N TRP A 79 14.08 -16.97 12.91
CA TRP A 79 13.47 -17.96 13.82
C TRP A 79 12.85 -19.12 13.05
N MET A 80 12.19 -18.84 11.92
CA MET A 80 11.58 -19.88 11.07
C MET A 80 12.50 -20.35 9.95
N GLY A 81 13.63 -19.67 9.71
CA GLY A 81 14.58 -19.98 8.65
C GLY A 81 13.99 -19.87 7.24
N ARG A 82 13.03 -18.98 6.99
CA ARG A 82 12.34 -18.87 5.70
C ARG A 82 11.97 -17.44 5.29
N PRO A 83 11.84 -17.16 3.97
CA PRO A 83 11.29 -15.90 3.47
C PRO A 83 9.86 -15.67 3.96
N GLY A 84 9.47 -14.40 4.05
CA GLY A 84 8.14 -13.97 4.39
C GLY A 84 7.91 -12.52 3.94
N VAL A 85 6.85 -11.92 4.47
CA VAL A 85 6.45 -10.55 4.18
C VAL A 85 6.16 -9.83 5.50
N TYR A 86 6.60 -8.58 5.59
CA TYR A 86 6.18 -7.66 6.64
C TYR A 86 5.22 -6.64 6.03
N VAL A 87 4.04 -6.51 6.63
CA VAL A 87 3.03 -5.51 6.27
C VAL A 87 3.30 -4.26 7.10
N GLN A 88 3.58 -3.15 6.42
CA GLN A 88 3.91 -1.87 7.05
C GLN A 88 2.66 -1.01 7.24
N ASP A 89 1.84 -0.89 6.19
CA ASP A 89 0.66 -0.01 6.11
C ASP A 89 -0.54 -0.75 5.54
#